data_AF-A0A2M7U8A6-F1
#
_entry.id   AF-A0A2M7U8A6-F1
#
_cell.length_a   1.000
_cell.length_b   1.000
_cell.length_c   1.000
_cell.angle_alpha   90.00
_cell.angle_beta   90.00
_cell.angle_gamma   90.00
#
_symmetry.space_group_name_H-M   'P 1'
#
loop_
_entity.id
_entity.type
_entity.pdbx_description
1 polymer ?
#
loop_
_entity_poly.entity_id
_entity_poly.type
_entity_poly.pdbx_seq_one_letter_code
_entity_poly.pdbx_strand_id
1 'polypeptide(L)'
;EGIDFPTTISDKKSYQGKFVIKNNGNSYLWQIPVILKANNIVIEKEKFVIPVLVPFEKKTITFDYLAKDKNKKIQGELIINVLQKELLRQKITVIPFIYTLIINIFFFLLGLSILFLVYRVFTKIRHHDH
;
A
#
# COMPACT_ATOMS: atom_id res chain seq x y z
N GLU A 1 -14.97 -13.01 5.93
CA GLU A 1 -14.27 -11.72 6.15
C GLU A 1 -13.55 -11.37 4.86
N GLY A 2 -13.59 -10.12 4.43
CA GLY A 2 -12.97 -9.67 3.17
C GLY A 2 -12.04 -8.51 3.49
N ILE A 3 -10.78 -8.63 3.10
CA ILE A 3 -9.71 -7.71 3.49
C ILE A 3 -8.96 -7.37 2.20
N ASP A 4 -9.11 -6.12 1.74
CA ASP A 4 -8.39 -5.61 0.58
C ASP A 4 -7.22 -4.77 1.10
N PHE A 5 -6.07 -5.42 1.21
CA PHE A 5 -4.82 -4.76 1.60
C PHE A 5 -3.74 -5.04 0.55
N PRO A 6 -3.09 -3.99 0.02
CA PRO A 6 -1.95 -4.19 -0.85
C PRO A 6 -0.80 -4.82 -0.06
N THR A 7 -0.29 -5.95 -0.55
CA THR A 7 0.88 -6.62 0.01
C THR A 7 2.17 -5.83 -0.20
N THR A 8 2.13 -4.84 -1.10
CA THR A 8 3.27 -4.03 -1.50
C THR A 8 2.90 -2.54 -1.49
N ILE A 9 3.69 -1.74 -0.79
CA ILE A 9 3.51 -0.28 -0.70
C ILE A 9 4.79 0.46 -1.11
N SER A 10 4.65 1.68 -1.60
CA SER A 10 5.76 2.60 -1.87
C SER A 10 6.06 3.46 -0.65
N ASP A 11 7.33 3.73 -0.42
CA ASP A 11 7.81 4.62 0.65
C ASP A 11 7.40 6.10 0.54
N LYS A 12 6.85 6.52 -0.61
CA LYS A 12 6.50 7.93 -0.88
C LYS A 12 5.02 8.26 -0.65
N LYS A 13 4.13 7.27 -0.66
CA LYS A 13 2.67 7.47 -0.65
C LYS A 13 2.07 7.11 0.71
N SER A 14 1.00 7.82 1.08
CA SER A 14 0.09 7.37 2.13
C SER A 14 -0.90 6.37 1.53
N TYR A 15 -1.24 5.35 2.30
CA TYR A 15 -2.15 4.29 1.92
C TYR A 15 -3.29 4.22 2.92
N GLN A 16 -4.48 3.88 2.43
CA GLN A 16 -5.64 3.66 3.27
C GLN A 16 -5.95 2.17 3.39
N GLY A 17 -5.99 1.68 4.63
CA GLY A 17 -6.36 0.32 4.98
C GLY A 17 -7.82 0.26 5.39
N LYS A 18 -8.49 -0.86 5.11
CA LYS A 18 -9.89 -1.07 5.49
C LYS A 18 -10.08 -2.46 6.07
N PHE A 19 -10.65 -2.54 7.26
CA PHE A 19 -11.02 -3.81 7.87
C PHE A 19 -12.47 -3.78 8.33
N VAL A 20 -13.11 -4.95 8.34
CA VAL A 20 -14.52 -5.10 8.70
C VAL A 20 -14.62 -5.83 10.02
N ILE A 21 -15.33 -5.25 10.97
CA ILE A 21 -15.70 -5.89 12.24
C ILE A 21 -17.18 -6.24 12.16
N LYS A 22 -17.53 -7.45 12.60
CA LYS A 22 -18.92 -7.90 12.68
C LYS A 22 -19.26 -8.30 14.10
N ASN A 23 -20.39 -7.84 14.60
CA ASN A 23 -20.99 -8.41 15.79
C ASN A 23 -21.71 -9.71 15.40
N ASN A 24 -21.20 -10.86 15.81
CA ASN A 24 -21.88 -12.15 15.58
C ASN A 24 -22.84 -12.53 16.73
N GLY A 25 -22.87 -11.76 17.81
CA GLY A 25 -23.73 -12.01 18.95
C GLY A 25 -25.11 -11.36 18.83
N ASN A 26 -26.02 -11.82 19.69
CA ASN A 26 -27.39 -11.29 19.81
C ASN A 26 -27.47 -10.08 20.75
N SER A 27 -26.34 -9.62 21.30
CA SER A 27 -26.25 -8.51 22.26
C SER A 27 -25.42 -7.35 21.71
N TYR A 28 -25.64 -6.15 22.24
CA TYR A 28 -24.86 -4.98 21.92
C TYR A 28 -23.43 -5.10 22.44
N LEU A 29 -22.46 -4.74 21.60
CA LEU A 29 -21.07 -4.61 22.01
C LEU A 29 -20.76 -3.12 22.20
N TRP A 30 -20.38 -2.75 23.41
CA TRP A 30 -20.06 -1.38 23.80
C TRP A 30 -18.56 -1.19 23.96
N GLN A 31 -18.09 0.03 23.68
CA GLN A 31 -16.70 0.47 23.95
C GLN A 31 -15.65 -0.53 23.46
N ILE A 32 -15.77 -0.97 22.21
CA ILE A 32 -14.91 -1.99 21.62
C ILE A 32 -13.52 -1.37 21.40
N PRO A 33 -12.47 -1.81 22.13
CA PRO A 33 -11.14 -1.28 21.96
C PRO A 33 -10.51 -1.88 20.71
N VAL A 34 -9.93 -1.01 19.88
CA VAL A 34 -9.13 -1.37 18.71
C VAL A 34 -7.70 -0.88 18.91
N ILE A 35 -6.75 -1.79 18.71
CA ILE A 35 -5.32 -1.51 18.80
C ILE A 35 -4.68 -1.98 17.50
N LEU A 36 -4.21 -1.03 16.72
CA LEU A 36 -3.38 -1.25 15.55
C LEU A 36 -1.92 -1.20 15.99
N LYS A 37 -1.17 -2.27 15.75
CA LYS A 37 0.29 -2.31 15.96
C LYS A 37 0.94 -2.44 14.60
N ALA A 38 1.99 -1.66 14.37
CA ALA A 38 2.78 -1.77 13.17
C ALA A 38 4.28 -1.81 13.48
N ASN A 39 5.01 -2.54 12.65
CA ASN A 39 6.45 -2.49 12.58
C ASN A 39 6.86 -1.95 11.20
N ASN A 40 7.86 -1.07 11.15
CA ASN A 40 8.37 -0.42 9.93
C ASN A 40 7.33 0.36 9.10
N ILE A 41 6.15 0.62 9.68
CA ILE A 41 5.04 1.39 9.11
C ILE A 41 4.51 2.29 10.23
N VAL A 42 4.14 3.52 9.87
CA VAL A 42 3.52 4.51 10.76
C VAL A 42 2.02 4.50 10.51
N ILE A 43 1.24 4.42 11.58
CA ILE A 43 -0.23 4.51 11.55
C ILE A 43 -0.61 5.78 12.31
N GLU A 44 -1.46 6.62 11.71
CA GLU A 44 -1.85 7.89 12.34
C GLU A 44 -2.64 7.68 13.64
N LYS A 45 -3.50 6.65 13.68
CA LYS A 45 -4.35 6.33 14.82
C LYS A 45 -4.19 4.88 15.27
N GLU A 46 -3.19 4.64 16.12
CA GLU A 46 -2.88 3.30 16.63
C GLU A 46 -3.92 2.74 17.62
N LYS A 47 -4.60 3.61 18.37
CA LYS A 47 -5.58 3.19 19.39
C LYS A 47 -6.85 4.01 19.29
N PHE A 48 -7.98 3.32 19.29
CA PHE A 48 -9.29 3.96 19.30
C PHE A 48 -10.36 3.02 19.83
N VAL A 49 -11.52 3.59 20.15
CA VAL A 49 -12.66 2.85 20.68
C VAL A 49 -13.84 3.02 19.73
N ILE A 50 -14.49 1.91 19.38
CA ILE A 50 -15.76 1.94 18.65
C ILE A 50 -16.87 1.99 19.70
N PRO A 51 -17.75 3.02 19.66
CA PRO A 51 -18.69 3.29 20.74
C PRO A 51 -19.72 2.18 20.93
N VAL A 52 -20.31 1.72 19.82
CA VAL A 52 -21.33 0.66 19.82
C VAL A 52 -21.28 -0.13 18.52
N LEU A 53 -21.62 -1.42 18.61
CA LEU A 53 -21.88 -2.32 17.49
C LEU A 53 -23.14 -3.14 17.82
N VAL A 54 -24.20 -2.93 17.02
CA VAL A 54 -25.52 -3.54 17.18
C VAL A 54 -25.44 -5.05 16.84
N PRO A 55 -26.32 -5.91 17.38
CA PRO A 55 -26.39 -7.32 16.99
C PRO A 55 -26.38 -7.49 15.46
N PHE A 56 -25.54 -8.40 14.97
CA PHE A 56 -25.37 -8.70 13.53
C PHE A 56 -24.85 -7.57 12.64
N GLU A 57 -24.55 -6.40 13.20
CA GLU A 57 -24.02 -5.26 12.46
C GLU A 57 -22.60 -5.54 11.96
N LYS A 58 -22.33 -5.11 10.73
CA LYS A 58 -21.00 -5.05 10.13
C LYS A 58 -20.58 -3.59 10.03
N LYS A 59 -19.41 -3.27 10.55
CA LYS A 59 -18.84 -1.93 10.45
C LYS A 59 -17.47 -1.99 9.79
N THR A 60 -17.31 -1.18 8.75
CA THR A 60 -16.03 -0.99 8.08
C THR A 60 -15.29 0.15 8.75
N ILE A 61 -14.05 -0.11 9.14
CA ILE A 61 -13.16 0.89 9.72
C ILE A 61 -12.01 1.14 8.75
N THR A 62 -11.75 2.42 8.50
CA THR A 62 -10.66 2.89 7.66
C THR A 62 -9.55 3.49 8.52
N PHE A 63 -8.31 3.30 8.12
CA PHE A 63 -7.16 3.96 8.74
C PHE A 63 -6.10 4.24 7.70
N ASP A 64 -5.34 5.30 7.93
CA ASP A 64 -4.26 5.69 7.03
C ASP A 64 -2.91 5.26 7.60
N TYR A 65 -2.02 4.82 6.72
CA TYR A 65 -0.70 4.32 7.06
C TYR A 65 0.34 4.66 5.99
N LEU A 66 1.58 4.79 6.42
CA LEU A 66 2.72 5.18 5.56
C LEU A 66 3.99 4.45 6.00
N ALA A 67 4.94 4.27 5.07
CA ALA A 67 6.21 3.63 5.40
C ALA A 67 7.01 4.46 6.42
N LYS A 68 7.58 3.81 7.43
CA LYS A 68 8.38 4.50 8.45
C LYS A 68 9.70 5.02 7.87
N ASP A 69 10.43 4.13 7.19
CA ASP A 69 11.72 4.46 6.59
C ASP A 69 11.59 4.62 5.08
N LYS A 70 12.30 5.63 4.57
CA LYS A 70 12.37 5.93 3.13
C LYS A 70 13.57 5.27 2.48
N ASN A 71 13.48 5.03 1.18
CA ASN A 71 14.54 4.57 0.29
C ASN A 71 15.14 3.19 0.62
N LYS A 72 14.48 2.39 1.46
CA LYS A 72 14.91 1.03 1.79
C LYS A 72 13.80 0.02 1.55
N LYS A 73 14.18 -1.14 0.99
CA LYS A 73 13.29 -2.29 0.91
C LYS A 73 13.22 -2.91 2.30
N ILE A 74 12.07 -2.78 2.94
CA ILE A 74 11.83 -3.27 4.29
C ILE A 74 10.53 -4.06 4.34
N GLN A 75 10.50 -5.09 5.18
CA GLN A 75 9.26 -5.79 5.51
C GLN A 75 8.67 -5.13 6.75
N GLY A 76 7.45 -4.64 6.61
CA GLY A 76 6.61 -4.20 7.70
C GLY A 76 5.61 -5.28 8.08
N GLU A 77 5.15 -5.19 9.31
CA GLU A 77 4.08 -6.05 9.84
C GLU A 77 2.99 -5.14 10.40
N LEU A 78 1.74 -5.45 10.06
CA LEU A 78 0.56 -4.79 10.59
C LEU A 78 -0.27 -5.83 11.35
N ILE A 79 -0.60 -5.53 12.59
CA ILE A 79 -1.40 -6.37 13.48
C ILE A 79 -2.60 -5.56 13.95
N ILE A 80 -3.80 -6.08 13.72
CA ILE A 80 -5.07 -5.47 14.14
C ILE A 80 -5.64 -6.29 15.29
N ASN A 81 -5.71 -5.69 16.47
CA ASN A 81 -6.32 -6.31 17.64
C ASN A 81 -7.65 -5.62 17.97
N VAL A 82 -8.71 -6.42 18.14
CA VAL A 82 -10.04 -5.95 18.54
C VAL A 82 -10.50 -6.79 19.72
N LEU A 83 -10.98 -6.16 20.80
CA LEU A 83 -11.36 -6.87 22.04
C LEU A 83 -10.23 -7.79 22.56
N GLN A 84 -8.99 -7.32 22.45
CA GLN A 84 -7.78 -8.07 22.84
C GLN A 84 -7.53 -9.38 22.06
N LYS A 85 -8.26 -9.61 20.97
CA LYS A 85 -8.02 -10.72 20.03
C LYS A 85 -7.39 -10.20 18.74
N GLU A 86 -6.39 -10.92 18.24
CA GLU A 86 -5.78 -10.65 16.95
C GLU A 86 -6.77 -11.00 15.84
N LEU A 87 -7.28 -9.99 15.13
CA LEU A 87 -8.16 -10.18 13.98
C LEU A 87 -7.35 -10.38 12.69
N LEU A 88 -6.20 -9.72 12.59
CA LEU A 88 -5.39 -9.74 11.39
C LEU A 88 -3.92 -9.56 11.74
N ARG A 89 -3.08 -10.32 11.04
CA ARG A 89 -1.64 -10.09 10.93
C ARG A 89 -1.26 -10.14 9.46
N GLN A 90 -0.83 -9.01 8.94
CA GLN A 90 -0.49 -8.84 7.54
C GLN A 90 0.98 -8.41 7.41
N LYS A 91 1.72 -9.09 6.54
CA LYS A 91 3.04 -8.65 6.12
C LYS A 91 2.91 -7.72 4.93
N ILE A 92 3.61 -6.59 4.98
CA ILE A 92 3.59 -5.56 3.96
C ILE A 92 5.02 -5.30 3.53
N THR A 93 5.30 -5.41 2.23
CA THR A 93 6.63 -5.09 1.68
C THR A 93 6.66 -3.64 1.25
N VAL A 94 7.55 -2.85 1.84
CA VAL A 94 7.81 -1.48 1.39
C VAL A 94 8.86 -1.52 0.30
N ILE A 95 8.54 -0.96 -0.86
CA ILE A 95 9.46 -0.82 -2.00
C ILE A 95 9.85 0.66 -2.15
N PRO A 96 11.16 0.95 -2.24
CA PRO A 96 11.66 2.28 -2.54
C PRO A 96 11.14 2.84 -3.86
N PHE A 97 10.70 4.09 -3.86
CA PHE A 97 10.30 4.82 -5.07
C PHE A 97 11.46 4.97 -6.08
N ILE A 98 12.72 4.88 -5.62
CA ILE A 98 13.89 4.96 -6.50
C ILE A 98 13.90 3.84 -7.56
N TYR A 99 13.38 2.65 -7.25
CA TYR A 99 13.30 1.57 -8.24
C TYR A 99 12.40 1.94 -9.41
N THR A 100 11.24 2.54 -9.12
CA THR A 100 10.33 3.03 -10.17
C THR A 100 10.95 4.18 -10.98
N LEU A 101 11.74 5.05 -10.35
CA LEU A 101 12.46 6.11 -11.07
C LEU A 101 13.51 5.56 -12.04
N ILE A 102 14.33 4.60 -11.59
CA ILE A 102 15.37 3.98 -12.42
C ILE A 102 14.76 3.31 -13.65
N ILE A 103 13.67 2.56 -13.47
CA ILE A 103 12.96 1.90 -14.56
C ILE A 103 12.43 2.94 -15.57
N ASN A 104 11.82 4.02 -15.10
CA ASN A 104 11.31 5.07 -15.98
C ASN A 104 12.43 5.76 -16.77
N ILE A 105 13.56 6.07 -16.13
CA ILE A 105 14.74 6.65 -16.80
C ILE A 105 15.28 5.68 -17.86
N PHE A 106 15.35 4.39 -17.54
CA PHE A 106 15.81 3.37 -18.48
C PHE A 106 14.92 3.27 -19.72
N PHE A 107 13.59 3.24 -19.54
CA PHE A 107 12.64 3.24 -20.66
C PHE A 107 12.74 4.52 -21.51
N PHE A 108 12.95 5.67 -20.86
CA PHE A 108 13.14 6.93 -21.58
C PHE A 108 14.40 6.92 -22.45
N LEU A 109 15.52 6.43 -21.91
CA LEU A 109 16.78 6.29 -22.65
C LEU A 109 16.67 5.27 -23.80
N LEU A 110 15.99 4.14 -23.55
CA LEU A 110 15.69 3.15 -24.60
C LEU A 110 14.87 3.76 -25.73
N GLY A 111 13.83 4.51 -25.39
CA GLY A 111 12.99 5.22 -26.36
C GLY A 111 13.80 6.19 -27.22
N LEU A 112 14.65 7.01 -26.60
CA LEU A 112 15.56 7.92 -27.31
C LEU A 112 16.53 7.18 -28.24
N SER A 113 17.09 6.06 -27.78
CA SER A 113 18.01 5.24 -28.57
C SER A 113 17.34 4.67 -29.82
N ILE A 114 16.13 4.13 -29.68
CA ILE A 114 15.33 3.62 -30.80
C ILE A 114 15.01 4.75 -31.77
N LEU A 115 14.59 5.90 -31.27
CA LEU A 115 14.23 7.06 -32.09
C LEU A 115 15.44 7.61 -32.86
N PHE A 116 16.61 7.63 -32.24
CA PHE A 116 17.88 7.98 -32.88
C PHE A 116 18.27 6.98 -33.99
N LEU A 117 18.11 5.67 -33.74
CA LEU A 117 18.38 4.65 -34.75
C LEU A 117 17.44 4.79 -35.96
N VAL A 118 16.14 5.01 -35.72
CA VAL A 118 15.15 5.25 -36.78
C VAL A 118 15.56 6.49 -37.60
N TYR A 119 15.87 7.61 -36.94
CA TYR A 119 16.33 8.83 -37.60
C TYR A 119 17.59 8.59 -38.46
N ARG A 120 18.56 7.84 -37.93
CA ARG A 120 19.80 7.51 -38.65
C ARG A 120 19.55 6.64 -39.89
N VAL A 121 18.61 5.70 -39.82
CA VAL A 121 18.25 4.85 -40.97
C VAL A 121 17.59 5.69 -42.07
N PHE A 122 16.60 6.53 -41.72
CA PHE A 122 15.94 7.40 -42.69
C PHE A 122 16.91 8.40 -43.36
N THR A 123 17.81 9.00 -42.59
CA THR A 123 18.82 9.93 -43.14
C THR A 123 19.84 9.22 -44.04
N LYS A 124 20.25 7.99 -43.71
CA LYS A 124 21.16 7.20 -44.55
C LYS A 124 20.51 6.76 -45.88
N ILE A 125 19.24 6.39 -45.86
CA ILE A 125 18.49 6.03 -47.09
C ILE A 125 18.38 7.27 -48.00
N ARG A 126 18.01 8.43 -47.44
CA ARG A 126 17.87 9.69 -48.20
C ARG A 126 19.18 10.18 -48.85
N HIS A 127 20.34 9.79 -48.32
CA HIS A 127 21.65 10.15 -48.88
C HIS A 127 22.13 9.19 -49.98
N HIS A 128 21.50 8.03 -50.15
CA HIS A 128 21.86 7.07 -51.22
C HIS A 128 21.03 7.27 -52.49
N ASP A 129 19.92 8.01 -52.41
CA ASP A 129 19.03 8.36 -53.53
C ASP A 129 19.39 9.71 -54.21
N HIS A 130 20.53 10.32 -53.86
CA HIS A 130 21.08 11.54 -54.47
C HIS A 130 22.45 11.27 -55.09
#